data_AF-M5RNV6-F1
#
_entry.id   AF-M5RNV6-F1
#
_cell.length_a   1.000
_cell.length_b   1.000
_cell.length_c   1.000
_cell.angle_alpha   90.00
_cell.angle_beta   90.00
_cell.angle_gamma   90.00
#
_symmetry.space_group_name_H-M   'P 1'
#
loop_
_entity.id
_entity.type
_entity.pdbx_description
1 polymer ?
#
loop_
_entity_poly.entity_id
_entity_poly.type
_entity_poly.pdbx_seq_one_letter_code
_entity_poly.pdbx_strand_id
1 'polypeptide(L)'
;MRQSHLRQIRTARSQNRTENGSFLVATFSAILHYGVTMTERTRHQEKIIKNYYENRDSIGLQKAQEAVTELYLSEGKKRAQVWKRLTSHLAKIGLKEDQIAKLQEDDNPEQLAKLLEKYV
;
A
#
# COMPACT_ATOMS: atom_id res chain seq x y z
N MET A 1 3.64 -58.14 -23.11
CA MET A 1 2.16 -58.08 -23.04
C MET A 1 1.79 -56.72 -22.47
N ARG A 2 1.52 -55.70 -23.31
CA ARG A 2 0.19 -55.18 -23.69
C ARG A 2 -0.71 -54.94 -22.47
N GLN A 3 -0.76 -53.70 -22.00
CA GLN A 3 -1.79 -52.70 -22.30
C GLN A 3 -3.05 -52.84 -21.44
N SER A 4 -3.45 -51.70 -20.88
CA SER A 4 -4.84 -51.26 -20.66
C SER A 4 -5.73 -52.15 -19.80
N HIS A 5 -5.89 -51.76 -18.54
CA HIS A 5 -7.17 -51.91 -17.86
C HIS A 5 -7.69 -50.52 -17.44
N LEU A 6 -8.75 -50.12 -18.16
CA LEU A 6 -9.92 -49.38 -17.66
C LEU A 6 -9.63 -47.94 -17.18
N ARG A 7 -9.68 -46.90 -18.02
CA ARG A 7 -10.84 -46.34 -18.74
C ARG A 7 -12.14 -46.27 -17.91
N GLN A 8 -12.45 -45.02 -17.55
CA GLN A 8 -13.76 -44.36 -17.51
C GLN A 8 -14.64 -44.57 -16.28
N ILE A 9 -15.04 -43.44 -15.69
CA ILE A 9 -16.37 -43.00 -15.21
C ILE A 9 -16.06 -41.62 -14.57
N ARG A 10 -16.05 -40.50 -15.31
CA ARG A 10 -17.19 -39.58 -15.58
C ARG A 10 -18.25 -39.56 -14.46
N THR A 11 -18.83 -38.38 -14.24
CA THR A 11 -20.02 -38.11 -13.40
C THR A 11 -19.85 -38.12 -11.88
N ALA A 12 -19.41 -36.98 -11.33
CA ALA A 12 -20.01 -36.38 -10.14
C ALA A 12 -19.87 -34.85 -10.20
N ARG A 13 -20.45 -34.25 -11.24
CA ARG A 13 -20.95 -32.87 -11.15
C ARG A 13 -22.14 -32.93 -10.20
N SER A 14 -22.30 -31.87 -9.40
CA SER A 14 -23.55 -31.51 -8.71
C SER A 14 -23.81 -32.24 -7.41
N GLN A 15 -23.40 -31.62 -6.30
CA GLN A 15 -24.18 -31.48 -5.06
C GLN A 15 -23.31 -30.77 -4.03
N ASN A 16 -23.20 -29.45 -4.13
CA ASN A 16 -22.87 -28.58 -3.00
C ASN A 16 -23.60 -27.26 -3.24
N ARG A 17 -24.93 -27.38 -3.17
CA ARG A 17 -25.86 -26.28 -3.09
C ARG A 17 -26.81 -26.64 -1.95
N THR A 18 -26.93 -25.71 -1.01
CA THR A 18 -27.89 -25.65 0.11
C THR A 18 -27.59 -26.72 1.19
N GLU A 19 -27.49 -26.44 2.48
CA GLU A 19 -28.22 -25.50 3.34
C GLU A 19 -27.43 -25.17 4.61
N ASN A 20 -27.77 -23.99 5.15
CA ASN A 20 -27.48 -23.43 6.46
C ASN A 20 -27.31 -24.42 7.63
N GLY A 21 -26.25 -24.25 8.41
CA GLY A 21 -26.05 -24.97 9.67
C GLY A 21 -24.71 -24.65 10.31
N SER A 22 -24.59 -23.45 10.88
CA SER A 22 -23.46 -23.12 11.76
C SER A 22 -23.47 -24.01 13.01
N PHE A 23 -22.27 -24.30 13.52
CA PHE A 23 -21.86 -24.73 14.87
C PHE A 23 -21.23 -26.13 15.02
N LEU A 24 -19.88 -26.09 15.11
CA LEU A 24 -18.99 -26.80 16.06
C LEU A 24 -19.04 -28.35 16.03
N VAL A 25 -17.96 -29.11 15.80
CA VAL A 25 -16.69 -29.21 16.55
C VAL A 25 -15.73 -30.06 15.69
N ALA A 26 -14.41 -29.83 15.84
CA ALA A 26 -13.28 -30.59 15.27
C ALA A 26 -13.01 -30.29 13.79
N THR A 27 -12.13 -29.34 13.47
CA THR A 27 -10.67 -29.57 13.51
C THR A 27 -9.90 -28.31 13.93
N PHE A 28 -9.91 -28.02 15.23
CA PHE A 28 -8.96 -27.10 15.86
C PHE A 28 -7.78 -27.91 16.40
N SER A 29 -6.81 -28.26 15.56
CA SER A 29 -5.45 -28.56 16.04
C SER A 29 -4.47 -28.68 14.89
N ALA A 30 -3.27 -28.15 15.09
CA ALA A 30 -2.06 -28.32 14.29
C ALA A 30 -1.77 -27.33 13.15
N ILE A 31 -1.92 -26.01 13.39
CA ILE A 31 -0.96 -25.01 12.86
C ILE A 31 -0.75 -23.89 13.91
N LEU A 32 -0.31 -24.26 15.12
CA LEU A 32 0.28 -23.33 16.10
C LEU A 32 1.64 -23.89 16.56
N HIS A 33 2.50 -24.22 15.60
CA HIS A 33 3.90 -24.59 15.86
C HIS A 33 4.89 -23.91 14.89
N TYR A 34 4.44 -22.94 14.08
CA TYR A 34 5.37 -22.03 13.43
C TYR A 34 5.75 -20.95 14.43
N GLY A 35 6.83 -21.22 15.18
CA GLY A 35 7.59 -20.17 15.85
C GLY A 35 7.90 -19.08 14.83
N VAL A 36 7.28 -17.93 14.99
CA VAL A 36 7.69 -16.68 14.36
C VAL A 36 9.11 -16.45 14.82
N THR A 37 10.10 -16.81 14.00
CA THR A 37 11.47 -16.34 14.18
C THR A 37 11.42 -14.83 13.96
N MET A 38 11.32 -14.09 15.06
CA MET A 38 11.68 -12.68 15.09
C MET A 38 13.11 -12.63 14.55
N THR A 39 13.28 -12.24 13.29
CA THR A 39 14.61 -12.09 12.69
C THR A 39 15.36 -11.12 13.60
N GLU A 40 16.38 -11.61 14.32
CA GLU A 40 17.25 -10.81 15.18
C GLU A 40 17.88 -9.72 14.32
N ARG A 41 17.27 -8.52 14.33
CA ARG A 41 17.81 -7.36 13.62
C ARG A 41 18.97 -6.86 14.44
N THR A 42 20.13 -6.69 13.82
CA THR A 42 21.26 -6.08 14.53
C THR A 42 20.87 -4.66 14.95
N ARG A 43 21.38 -4.16 16.09
CA ARG A 43 21.11 -2.79 16.56
C ARG A 43 21.33 -1.73 15.48
N HIS A 44 22.24 -2.01 14.54
CA HIS A 44 22.49 -1.19 13.36
C HIS A 44 21.31 -1.19 12.37
N GLN A 45 20.74 -2.35 12.05
CA GLN A 45 19.55 -2.47 11.18
C GLN A 45 18.33 -1.82 11.81
N GLU A 46 18.10 -2.00 13.11
CA GLU A 46 17.02 -1.32 13.83
C GLU A 46 17.16 0.20 13.77
N LYS A 47 18.38 0.72 13.96
CA LYS A 47 18.67 2.15 13.84
C LYS A 47 18.41 2.66 12.43
N ILE A 48 18.78 1.92 11.38
CA ILE A 48 18.50 2.31 9.99
C ILE A 48 16.99 2.36 9.74
N ILE A 49 16.24 1.37 10.22
CA ILE A 49 14.78 1.32 10.06
C ILE A 49 14.11 2.45 10.83
N LYS A 50 14.51 2.68 12.07
CA LYS A 50 14.03 3.79 12.91
C LYS A 50 14.32 5.14 12.25
N ASN A 51 15.57 5.38 11.85
CA ASN A 51 15.95 6.60 11.14
C ASN A 51 15.20 6.76 9.81
N TYR A 52 14.92 5.66 9.09
CA TYR A 52 14.14 5.71 7.86
C TYR A 52 12.72 6.18 8.10
N TYR A 53 12.04 5.69 9.15
CA TYR A 53 10.70 6.14 9.50
C TYR A 53 10.70 7.54 10.12
N GLU A 54 11.71 7.89 10.92
CA GLU A 54 11.88 9.23 11.50
C GLU A 54 12.15 10.31 10.44
N ASN A 55 12.87 9.96 9.37
CA ASN A 55 13.17 10.87 8.25
C ASN A 55 12.27 10.63 7.03
N ARG A 56 11.27 9.76 7.14
CA ARG A 56 10.33 9.48 6.04
C ARG A 56 9.60 10.76 5.64
N ASP A 57 9.30 11.59 6.63
CA ASP A 57 8.60 12.84 6.47
C ASP A 57 9.52 13.89 5.83
N SER A 58 10.82 13.92 6.16
CA SER A 58 11.78 14.84 5.54
C SER A 58 12.03 14.53 4.06
N ILE A 59 12.12 13.25 3.68
CA ILE A 59 12.17 12.84 2.27
C ILE A 59 10.85 13.18 1.56
N GLY A 60 9.71 12.97 2.24
CA GLY A 60 8.39 13.35 1.73
C GLY A 60 8.30 14.84 1.42
N LEU A 61 8.75 15.68 2.35
CA LEU A 61 8.75 17.13 2.25
C LEU A 61 9.64 17.62 1.11
N GLN A 62 10.89 17.14 1.05
CA GLN A 62 11.80 17.49 -0.03
C GLN A 62 11.20 17.16 -1.40
N LYS A 63 10.62 15.96 -1.55
CA LYS A 63 10.00 15.55 -2.82
C LYS A 63 8.72 16.32 -3.13
N ALA A 64 7.97 16.74 -2.12
CA ALA A 64 6.82 17.63 -2.30
C ALA A 64 7.27 19.00 -2.82
N GLN A 65 8.33 19.58 -2.26
CA GLN A 65 8.90 20.86 -2.71
C GLN A 65 9.41 20.79 -4.16
N GLU A 66 10.14 19.72 -4.52
CA GLU A 66 10.56 19.46 -5.90
C GLU A 66 9.35 19.39 -6.86
N ALA A 67 8.31 18.66 -6.48
CA ALA A 67 7.10 18.51 -7.29
C ALA A 67 6.29 19.81 -7.42
N VAL A 68 6.29 20.68 -6.41
CA VAL A 68 5.67 22.03 -6.48
C VAL A 68 6.38 22.90 -7.51
N THR A 69 7.71 22.91 -7.52
CA THR A 69 8.46 23.63 -8.58
C THR A 69 8.11 23.10 -9.96
N GLU A 70 7.95 21.78 -10.12
CA GLU A 70 7.54 21.21 -11.40
C GLU A 70 6.07 21.51 -11.76
N LEU A 71 5.18 21.74 -10.78
CA LEU A 71 3.82 22.24 -11.07
C LEU A 71 3.88 23.58 -11.79
N TYR A 72 4.72 24.53 -11.37
CA TYR A 72 4.84 25.83 -12.07
C TYR A 72 5.27 25.70 -13.53
N LEU A 73 5.97 24.61 -13.89
CA LEU A 73 6.53 24.38 -15.22
C LEU A 73 5.71 23.36 -16.04
N SER A 74 4.60 22.86 -15.52
CA SER A 74 3.83 21.79 -16.14
C SER A 74 2.38 22.18 -16.38
N GLU A 75 1.90 21.79 -17.56
CA GLU A 75 0.53 22.03 -18.02
C GLU A 75 -0.09 20.73 -18.56
N GLY A 76 -1.42 20.75 -18.71
CA GLY A 76 -2.20 19.65 -19.29
C GLY A 76 -1.90 18.29 -18.67
N LYS A 77 -1.62 17.30 -19.52
CA LYS A 77 -1.37 15.91 -19.10
C LYS A 77 -0.16 15.77 -18.18
N LYS A 78 0.89 16.58 -18.39
CA LYS A 78 2.10 16.56 -17.55
C LYS A 78 1.76 17.01 -16.14
N ARG A 79 0.97 18.08 -16.00
CA ARG A 79 0.51 18.61 -14.72
C ARG A 79 -0.28 17.59 -13.91
N ALA A 80 -1.19 16.86 -14.55
CA ALA A 80 -1.92 15.78 -13.89
C ALA A 80 -1.00 14.66 -13.37
N GLN A 81 0.05 14.33 -14.12
CA GLN A 81 1.06 13.37 -13.66
C GLN A 81 1.88 13.90 -12.48
N VAL A 82 2.18 15.21 -12.46
CA VAL A 82 2.82 15.88 -11.32
C VAL A 82 1.96 15.78 -10.07
N TRP A 83 0.67 16.07 -10.19
CA TRP A 83 -0.28 15.93 -9.07
C TRP A 83 -0.35 14.50 -8.53
N LYS A 84 -0.40 13.50 -9.42
CA LYS A 84 -0.44 12.09 -9.01
C LYS A 84 0.73 11.70 -8.09
N ARG A 85 1.95 12.13 -8.41
CA ARG A 85 3.11 11.87 -7.53
C ARG A 85 3.11 12.77 -6.30
N LEU A 86 2.72 14.03 -6.44
CA LEU A 86 2.69 15.01 -5.36
C LEU A 86 1.76 14.57 -4.23
N THR A 87 0.56 14.06 -4.54
CA THR A 87 -0.38 13.50 -3.56
C THR A 87 0.28 12.41 -2.70
N SER A 88 1.09 11.55 -3.30
CA SER A 88 1.81 10.49 -2.57
C SER A 88 2.89 11.04 -1.63
N HIS A 89 3.48 12.19 -1.95
CA HIS A 89 4.46 12.87 -1.09
C HIS A 89 3.76 13.65 0.03
N LEU A 90 2.64 14.33 -0.27
CA LEU A 90 1.82 15.05 0.70
C LEU A 90 1.22 14.11 1.77
N ALA A 91 0.80 12.91 1.37
CA ALA A 91 0.34 11.90 2.33
C ALA A 91 1.48 11.41 3.26
N LYS A 92 2.72 11.36 2.77
CA LYS A 92 3.88 10.94 3.59
C LYS A 92 4.26 11.96 4.65
N ILE A 93 4.02 13.24 4.41
CA ILE A 93 4.25 14.31 5.40
C ILE A 93 3.06 14.48 6.37
N GLY A 94 2.02 13.65 6.26
CA GLY A 94 0.90 13.62 7.21
C GLY A 94 -0.30 14.51 6.85
N LEU A 95 -0.38 15.05 5.62
CA LEU A 95 -1.61 15.74 5.19
C LEU A 95 -2.76 14.74 5.06
N LYS A 96 -3.94 15.16 5.52
CA LYS A 96 -5.19 14.40 5.36
C LYS A 96 -5.61 14.37 3.90
N GLU A 97 -6.19 13.26 3.45
CA GLU A 97 -6.64 13.08 2.06
C GLU A 97 -7.63 14.15 1.62
N ASP A 98 -8.57 14.56 2.48
CA ASP A 98 -9.53 15.64 2.20
C ASP A 98 -8.84 16.98 1.89
N GLN A 99 -7.76 17.28 2.60
CA GLN A 99 -6.98 18.50 2.37
C GLN A 99 -6.22 18.41 1.05
N ILE A 100 -5.68 17.25 0.72
CA ILE A 100 -4.96 17.03 -0.54
C ILE A 100 -5.93 17.12 -1.73
N ALA A 101 -7.13 16.54 -1.62
CA ALA A 101 -8.15 16.62 -2.65
C ALA A 101 -8.54 18.07 -2.94
N LYS A 102 -8.77 18.88 -1.89
CA LYS A 102 -9.05 20.30 -2.03
C LYS A 102 -7.89 21.05 -2.69
N LEU A 103 -6.65 20.80 -2.27
CA LEU A 103 -5.46 21.42 -2.88
C LEU A 103 -5.31 21.06 -4.36
N GLN A 104 -5.65 19.82 -4.73
CA GLN A 104 -5.61 19.35 -6.11
C GLN A 104 -6.72 19.97 -6.95
N GLU A 105 -7.90 20.22 -6.38
CA GLU A 105 -9.01 20.93 -7.03
C GLU A 105 -8.69 22.42 -7.22
N ASP A 106 -8.12 23.06 -6.19
CA ASP A 106 -7.68 24.46 -6.24
C ASP A 106 -6.55 24.67 -7.28
N ASP A 107 -5.79 23.61 -7.57
CA ASP A 107 -4.67 23.56 -8.52
C ASP A 107 -3.67 24.72 -8.39
N ASN A 108 -3.50 25.24 -7.16
CA ASN A 108 -2.72 26.44 -6.89
C ASN A 108 -1.36 26.10 -6.26
N PRO A 109 -0.26 26.18 -7.03
CA PRO A 109 1.07 25.84 -6.53
C PRO A 109 1.63 26.87 -5.51
N GLU A 110 1.16 28.12 -5.51
CA GLU A 110 1.57 29.14 -4.53
C GLU A 110 0.99 28.86 -3.15
N GLN A 111 -0.30 28.51 -3.09
CA GLN A 111 -0.96 28.10 -1.86
C GLN A 111 -0.27 26.87 -1.26
N LEU A 112 0.11 25.92 -2.12
CA LEU A 112 0.80 24.72 -1.70
C LEU A 112 2.22 25.01 -1.18
N ALA A 113 2.97 25.89 -1.84
CA ALA A 113 4.31 26.29 -1.39
C ALA A 113 4.26 26.91 0.03
N LYS A 114 3.34 27.85 0.27
CA LYS A 114 3.11 28.45 1.59
C LYS A 114 2.70 27.45 2.66
N LEU A 115 1.96 26.40 2.27
CA LEU A 115 1.60 25.34 3.20
C LEU A 115 2.82 24.51 3.61
N LEU A 116 3.71 24.19 2.67
CA LEU A 116 4.91 23.39 2.91
C LEU A 116 5.96 24.11 3.78
N GLU A 117 6.00 25.45 3.78
CA GLU A 117 6.87 26.22 4.69
C GLU A 117 6.63 25.91 6.17
N LYS A 118 5.44 25.44 6.55
CA LYS A 118 5.11 25.06 7.93
C LYS A 118 5.75 23.76 8.40
N TYR A 119 6.31 23.00 7.47
CA TYR A 119 6.94 21.69 7.72
C TYR A 119 8.47 21.74 7.61
N VAL A 120 9.03 22.90 7.24
CA VAL A 120 10.47 23.19 7.21
C VAL A 120 10.93 23.67 8.58
#